data_AF-A0A3R7I2X0-F1
#
_entry.id   AF-A0A3R7I2X0-F1
#
_cell.length_a   1.000
_cell.length_b   1.000
_cell.length_c   1.000
_cell.angle_alpha   90.00
_cell.angle_beta   90.00
_cell.angle_gamma   90.00
#
_symmetry.space_group_name_H-M   'P 1'
#
loop_
_entity.id
_entity.type
_entity.pdbx_description
1 polymer ?
#
loop_
_entity_poly.entity_id
_entity_poly.type
_entity_poly.pdbx_seq_one_letter_code
_entity_poly.pdbx_strand_id
1 'polypeptide(L)'
;MEADSEWQNPVKKRGRPSGVDHRKLVAIIKILAENPDGLWLRKIAQKARVHPTTVSNYIDKVLRPFVDDIILGSDEKPIIRVIRLKSSIMRKIHLGMSIQELIKTSQIIRNIGKSEQK
;
A
#
# COMPACT_ATOMS: atom_id res chain seq x y z
N MET A 1 33.19 41.31 19.12
CA MET A 1 33.48 39.90 18.77
C MET A 1 33.40 39.19 20.10
N GLU A 2 32.42 38.34 20.39
CA GLU A 2 31.98 37.18 19.63
C GLU A 2 30.45 37.04 19.65
N ALA A 3 29.90 36.50 18.56
CA ALA A 3 28.48 36.31 18.38
C ALA A 3 28.02 35.05 19.14
N ASP A 4 27.04 35.23 20.03
CA ASP A 4 26.24 34.16 20.60
C ASP A 4 25.47 33.45 19.47
N SER A 5 26.10 32.42 18.91
CA SER A 5 25.48 31.56 17.89
C SER A 5 24.55 30.56 18.58
N GLU A 6 23.33 31.01 18.89
CA GLU A 6 22.20 30.16 19.26
C GLU A 6 21.96 29.10 18.18
N TRP A 7 22.34 27.85 18.49
CA TRP A 7 21.92 26.70 17.70
C TRP A 7 20.43 26.44 17.92
N GLN A 8 19.58 27.07 17.12
CA GLN A 8 18.17 26.70 17.02
C GLN A 8 18.05 25.30 16.43
N ASN A 9 17.89 24.30 17.31
CA ASN A 9 17.60 22.94 16.92
C ASN A 9 16.08 22.85 16.64
N PRO A 10 15.61 22.67 15.39
CA PRO A 10 14.18 22.67 15.12
C PRO A 10 13.55 21.46 15.82
N VAL A 11 12.65 21.74 16.77
CA VAL A 11 11.90 20.74 17.54
C VAL A 11 11.16 19.84 16.54
N LYS A 12 11.67 18.62 16.32
CA LYS A 12 10.99 17.60 15.51
C LYS A 12 9.59 17.38 16.10
N LYS A 13 8.54 17.76 15.35
CA LYS A 13 7.14 17.44 15.71
C LYS A 13 7.04 15.95 16.01
N ARG A 14 6.86 15.59 17.28
CA ARG A 14 6.62 14.20 17.72
C ARG A 14 5.19 13.84 17.31
N GLY A 15 5.06 13.00 16.29
CA GLY A 15 3.79 12.46 15.84
C GLY A 15 4.02 11.34 14.83
N ARG A 16 3.10 10.36 14.76
CA ARG A 16 3.11 9.35 13.69
C ARG A 16 3.00 10.10 12.36
N PRO A 17 3.92 9.92 11.40
CA PRO A 17 3.79 10.57 10.10
C PRO A 17 2.42 10.25 9.52
N SER A 18 1.65 11.29 9.25
CA SER A 18 0.32 11.18 8.67
C SER A 18 0.49 10.80 7.21
N GLY A 19 0.10 9.58 6.87
CA GLY A 19 0.10 9.13 5.48
C GLY A 19 0.47 7.68 5.28
N VAL A 20 0.29 7.24 4.04
CA VAL A 20 0.69 5.91 3.60
C VAL A 20 2.14 5.97 3.15
N ASP A 21 2.94 5.01 3.60
CA ASP A 21 4.34 4.89 3.20
C ASP A 21 4.40 4.30 1.78
N HIS A 22 4.67 5.17 0.80
CA HIS A 22 4.65 4.80 -0.60
C HIS A 22 5.68 3.72 -0.94
N ARG A 23 6.82 3.68 -0.24
CA ARG A 23 7.87 2.68 -0.48
C ARG A 23 7.36 1.27 -0.16
N LYS A 24 6.61 1.15 0.93
CA LYS A 24 6.00 -0.11 1.36
C LYS A 24 4.88 -0.56 0.41
N LEU A 25 4.06 0.36 -0.09
CA LEU A 25 3.05 0.04 -1.11
C LEU A 25 3.68 -0.53 -2.38
N VAL A 26 4.71 0.16 -2.91
CA VAL A 26 5.42 -0.28 -4.11
C VAL A 26 6.06 -1.65 -3.89
N ALA A 27 6.67 -1.88 -2.73
CA ALA A 27 7.23 -3.18 -2.38
C ALA A 27 6.18 -4.30 -2.40
N ILE A 28 4.99 -4.08 -1.80
CA ILE A 28 3.89 -5.04 -1.82
C ILE A 28 3.44 -5.33 -3.25
N ILE A 29 3.24 -4.30 -4.08
CA ILE A 29 2.80 -4.49 -5.48
C ILE A 29 3.84 -5.27 -6.28
N LYS A 30 5.14 -4.94 -6.13
CA LYS A 30 6.22 -5.68 -6.81
C LYS A 30 6.22 -7.16 -6.45
N ILE A 31 6.12 -7.47 -5.15
CA ILE A 31 6.03 -8.86 -4.67
C ILE A 31 4.83 -9.58 -5.29
N LEU A 32 3.67 -8.92 -5.36
CA LEU A 32 2.49 -9.52 -5.97
C LEU A 32 2.63 -9.68 -7.50
N ALA A 33 3.33 -8.77 -8.18
CA ALA A 33 3.58 -8.87 -9.61
C ALA A 33 4.54 -10.03 -9.95
N GLU A 34 5.51 -10.29 -9.09
CA GLU A 34 6.41 -11.45 -9.19
C GLU A 34 5.73 -12.78 -8.85
N ASN A 35 4.54 -12.76 -8.24
CA ASN A 35 3.83 -13.96 -7.77
C ASN A 35 2.36 -13.92 -8.25
N PRO A 36 2.10 -14.17 -9.54
CA PRO A 36 0.79 -13.96 -10.18
C PRO A 36 -0.33 -14.85 -9.62
N ASP A 37 0.02 -16.03 -9.12
CA ASP A 37 -0.93 -16.96 -8.48
C ASP A 37 -1.43 -16.45 -7.12
N GLY A 38 -0.74 -15.45 -6.58
CA GLY A 38 -1.02 -14.87 -5.27
C GLY A 38 -0.11 -15.40 -4.17
N LEU A 39 -0.12 -14.67 -3.06
CA LEU A 39 0.63 -15.01 -1.87
C LEU A 39 -0.22 -14.82 -0.61
N TRP A 40 0.09 -15.62 0.40
CA TRP A 40 -0.49 -15.45 1.72
C TRP A 40 -0.04 -14.12 2.31
N LEU A 41 -0.95 -13.42 2.99
CA LEU A 41 -0.67 -12.11 3.59
C LEU A 41 0.59 -12.12 4.48
N ARG A 42 0.78 -13.18 5.28
CA ARG A 42 1.97 -13.35 6.13
C ARG A 42 3.26 -13.49 5.31
N LYS A 43 3.21 -14.15 4.15
CA LYS A 43 4.36 -14.28 3.26
C LYS A 43 4.72 -12.97 2.57
N ILE A 44 3.69 -12.20 2.16
CA ILE A 44 3.87 -10.84 1.63
C ILE A 44 4.52 -9.95 2.69
N ALA A 45 4.02 -9.99 3.93
CA ALA A 45 4.58 -9.26 5.06
C ALA A 45 6.06 -9.58 5.31
N GLN A 46 6.41 -10.87 5.29
CA GLN A 46 7.80 -11.34 5.43
C GLN A 46 8.68 -10.81 4.28
N LYS A 47 8.27 -10.97 3.02
CA LYS A 47 9.03 -10.51 1.84
C LYS A 47 9.19 -8.98 1.83
N ALA A 48 8.14 -8.25 2.18
CA ALA A 48 8.13 -6.79 2.20
C ALA A 48 8.86 -6.19 3.41
N ARG A 49 9.19 -7.01 4.43
CA ARG A 49 9.69 -6.55 5.74
C ARG A 49 8.74 -5.53 6.39
N VAL A 50 7.45 -5.83 6.33
CA VAL A 50 6.36 -4.99 6.85
C VAL A 50 5.46 -5.82 7.76
N HIS A 51 4.96 -5.24 8.86
CA HIS A 51 4.07 -5.96 9.77
C HIS A 51 2.80 -6.46 9.06
N PRO A 52 2.30 -7.69 9.33
CA PRO A 52 1.10 -8.24 8.68
C PRO A 52 -0.12 -7.30 8.74
N THR A 53 -0.35 -6.67 9.89
CA THR A 53 -1.43 -5.68 10.05
C THR A 53 -1.25 -4.46 9.15
N THR A 54 -0.01 -4.03 8.89
CA THR A 54 0.25 -2.92 7.96
C THR A 54 -0.04 -3.34 6.52
N VAL A 55 0.35 -4.56 6.12
CA VAL A 55 0.00 -5.10 4.81
C VAL A 55 -1.52 -5.19 4.66
N SER A 56 -2.23 -5.77 5.63
CA SER A 56 -3.69 -5.82 5.67
C SER A 56 -4.31 -4.44 5.47
N ASN A 57 -3.89 -3.45 6.27
CA ASN A 57 -4.39 -2.08 6.16
C ASN A 57 -4.14 -1.46 4.78
N TYR A 58 -2.99 -1.73 4.16
CA TYR A 58 -2.66 -1.18 2.85
C TYR A 58 -3.50 -1.82 1.76
N ILE A 59 -3.71 -3.14 1.87
CA ILE A 59 -4.63 -3.87 1.02
C ILE A 59 -6.03 -3.28 1.11
N ASP A 60 -6.58 -3.17 2.32
CA ASP A 60 -7.96 -2.75 2.52
C ASP A 60 -8.20 -1.28 2.14
N LYS A 61 -7.25 -0.38 2.43
CA LYS A 61 -7.46 1.08 2.25
C LYS A 61 -7.01 1.62 0.90
N VAL A 62 -6.01 1.01 0.27
CA VAL A 62 -5.33 1.55 -0.91
C VAL A 62 -5.30 0.56 -2.06
N LEU A 63 -4.88 -0.68 -1.81
CA LEU A 63 -4.65 -1.64 -2.88
C LEU A 63 -5.89 -2.46 -3.27
N ARG A 64 -7.01 -2.30 -2.55
CA ARG A 64 -8.28 -3.00 -2.80
C ARG A 64 -8.74 -2.94 -4.26
N PRO A 65 -8.62 -1.82 -4.99
CA PRO A 65 -8.97 -1.78 -6.42
C PRO A 65 -8.07 -2.66 -7.28
N PHE A 66 -6.84 -2.93 -6.84
CA PHE A 66 -5.78 -3.56 -7.61
C PHE A 66 -5.64 -5.06 -7.39
N VAL A 67 -6.13 -5.57 -6.25
CA VAL A 67 -5.92 -6.96 -5.84
C VAL A 67 -7.24 -7.73 -5.78
N ASP A 68 -7.16 -9.02 -6.02
CA ASP A 68 -8.15 -9.98 -5.55
C ASP A 68 -7.72 -10.46 -4.17
N ASP A 69 -8.69 -10.52 -3.26
CA ASP A 69 -8.49 -10.91 -1.87
C ASP A 69 -9.37 -12.12 -1.56
N ILE A 70 -8.72 -13.29 -1.53
CA ILE A 70 -9.38 -14.58 -1.33
C ILE A 70 -9.19 -14.95 0.14
N ILE A 71 -10.30 -14.95 0.87
CA ILE A 71 -10.33 -15.28 2.28
C ILE A 71 -10.87 -16.70 2.41
N LEU A 72 -10.10 -17.57 3.06
CA LEU A 72 -10.48 -18.94 3.39
C LEU A 72 -10.64 -19.05 4.91
N GLY A 73 -11.86 -19.36 5.37
CA GLY A 73 -12.23 -19.49 6.77
C GLY A 73 -13.69 -19.08 7.03
N SER A 74 -14.12 -19.12 8.29
CA SER A 74 -15.39 -18.51 8.71
C SER A 74 -15.26 -16.98 8.81
N ASP A 75 -16.36 -16.26 8.66
CA ASP A 75 -16.39 -14.78 8.72
C ASP A 75 -15.82 -14.22 10.03
N GLU A 76 -15.87 -14.99 11.12
CA GLU A 76 -15.36 -14.59 12.43
C GLU A 76 -13.83 -14.68 12.56
N LYS A 77 -13.17 -15.64 11.88
CA LYS A 77 -11.72 -15.85 11.94
C LYS A 77 -11.19 -16.34 10.61
N PRO A 78 -10.78 -15.44 9.69
CA PRO A 78 -10.13 -15.84 8.46
C PRO A 78 -8.83 -16.58 8.78
N ILE A 79 -8.78 -17.88 8.44
CA ILE A 79 -7.64 -18.76 8.72
C ILE A 79 -6.51 -18.41 7.75
N ILE A 80 -6.85 -18.15 6.47
CA ILE A 80 -5.89 -17.83 5.42
C ILE A 80 -6.44 -16.71 4.54
N ARG A 81 -5.60 -15.69 4.32
CA ARG A 81 -5.87 -14.58 3.39
C ARG A 81 -4.85 -14.61 2.27
N VAL A 82 -5.29 -14.96 1.06
CA VAL A 82 -4.47 -15.04 -0.15
C VAL A 82 -4.75 -13.81 -1.00
N ILE A 83 -3.69 -13.13 -1.42
CA ILE A 83 -3.78 -11.88 -2.15
C ILE A 83 -3.02 -12.02 -3.46
N ARG A 84 -3.66 -11.64 -4.57
CA ARG A 84 -3.04 -11.58 -5.90
C ARG A 84 -3.41 -10.29 -6.61
N LEU A 85 -2.61 -9.85 -7.57
CA LEU A 85 -3.02 -8.72 -8.42
C LEU A 85 -4.11 -9.14 -9.39
N LYS A 86 -5.07 -8.24 -9.63
CA LYS A 86 -6.06 -8.42 -10.69
C LYS A 86 -5.36 -8.53 -12.03
N SER A 87 -5.88 -9.40 -12.90
CA SER A 87 -5.31 -9.62 -14.24
C SER A 87 -5.24 -8.33 -15.08
N SER A 88 -6.19 -7.40 -14.90
CA SER A 88 -6.18 -6.10 -15.57
C SER A 88 -5.00 -5.22 -15.13
N ILE A 89 -4.61 -5.28 -13.86
CA ILE A 89 -3.46 -4.55 -13.33
C ILE A 89 -2.16 -5.20 -13.78
N MET A 90 -2.09 -6.53 -13.71
CA MET A 90 -0.95 -7.29 -14.23
C MET A 90 -0.65 -6.96 -15.69
N ARG A 91 -1.68 -6.92 -16.55
CA ARG A 91 -1.51 -6.51 -17.95
C ARG A 91 -0.93 -5.11 -18.08
N LYS A 92 -1.42 -4.13 -17.30
CA LYS A 92 -0.90 -2.75 -17.33
C LYS A 92 0.57 -2.68 -16.93
N ILE A 93 0.97 -3.42 -15.89
CA ILE A 93 2.37 -3.50 -15.46
C ILE A 93 3.23 -4.11 -16.57
N HIS A 94 2.75 -5.18 -17.23
CA HIS A 94 3.46 -5.83 -18.32
C HIS A 94 3.62 -4.92 -19.55
N LEU A 95 2.65 -4.04 -19.81
CA LEU A 95 2.73 -2.99 -20.84
C LEU A 95 3.68 -1.83 -20.49
N GLY A 96 4.42 -1.93 -19.37
CA GLY A 96 5.40 -0.92 -18.96
C GLY A 96 4.83 0.24 -18.16
N MET A 97 3.55 0.20 -17.78
CA MET A 97 2.97 1.26 -16.94
C MET A 97 3.60 1.24 -15.55
N SER A 98 3.98 2.42 -15.05
CA SER A 98 4.62 2.51 -13.74
C SER A 98 3.60 2.25 -12.61
N ILE A 99 4.09 1.63 -11.53
CA ILE A 99 3.28 1.41 -10.31
C ILE A 99 2.79 2.74 -9.71
N GLN A 100 3.60 3.80 -9.85
CA GLN A 100 3.29 5.13 -9.34
C GLN A 100 2.10 5.75 -10.08
N GLU A 101 2.07 5.62 -11.42
CA GLU A 101 0.93 6.07 -12.24
C GLU A 101 -0.34 5.31 -11.88
N LEU A 102 -0.26 3.99 -11.76
CA LEU A 102 -1.38 3.15 -11.34
C LEU A 102 -2.00 3.63 -10.02
N ILE A 103 -1.16 3.92 -9.01
CA ILE A 103 -1.61 4.45 -7.72
C ILE A 103 -2.24 5.83 -7.89
N LYS A 104 -1.60 6.75 -8.63
CA LYS A 104 -2.14 8.10 -8.87
C LYS A 104 -3.52 8.05 -9.55
N THR A 105 -3.67 7.22 -10.58
CA THR A 105 -4.95 7.03 -11.27
C THR A 105 -6.04 6.58 -10.29
N SER A 106 -5.74 5.65 -9.37
CA SER A 106 -6.73 5.22 -8.38
C SER A 106 -7.12 6.31 -7.37
N GLN A 107 -6.18 7.17 -6.99
CA GLN A 107 -6.45 8.29 -6.09
C GLN A 107 -7.35 9.34 -6.76
N ILE A 108 -7.11 9.63 -8.05
CA ILE A 108 -7.94 10.53 -8.84
C ILE A 108 -9.37 9.99 -8.92
N ILE A 109 -9.55 8.72 -9.30
CA ILE A 109 -10.88 8.08 -9.38
C ILE A 109 -11.60 8.16 -8.03
N ARG A 110 -10.89 7.89 -6.92
CA ARG A 110 -11.46 7.96 -5.58
C ARG A 110 -11.91 9.38 -5.20
N ASN A 111 -11.19 10.41 -5.63
CA ASN A 111 -11.54 11.80 -5.34
C ASN A 111 -12.75 12.27 -6.18
N ILE A 112 -12.86 11.82 -7.44
CA ILE A 112 -14.02 12.11 -8.30
C ILE A 112 -15.30 11.50 -7.70
N GLY A 113 -15.25 10.23 -7.26
CA GLY A 113 -16.43 9.60 -6.63
C GLY A 113 -16.85 10.24 -5.29
N LYS A 114 -15.98 11.03 -4.64
CA LYS A 114 -16.32 11.80 -3.45
C LYS A 114 -16.96 13.16 -3.76
N SER A 115 -16.68 13.75 -4.91
CA SER A 115 -17.28 15.02 -5.32
C SER A 115 -18.72 14.89 -5.79
N GLU A 116 -19.17 13.70 -6.20
CA GLU A 116 -20.56 13.47 -6.61
C GLU A 116 -21.52 13.16 -5.45
N GLN A 117 -21.01 12.96 -4.24
CA GLN A 117 -21.81 12.68 -3.03
C GLN A 117 -21.97 13.88 -2.10
N LYS A 118 -21.70 15.09 -2.61
CA LYS A 118 -21.73 16.33 -1.84
C LYS A 118 -22.58 17.36 -2.54
#